data_AF-A0A929UWS5-F1
#
_entry.id   AF-A0A929UWS5-F1
#
_cell.length_a   1.000
_cell.length_b   1.000
_cell.length_c   1.000
_cell.angle_alpha   90.00
_cell.angle_beta   90.00
_cell.angle_gamma   90.00
#
_symmetry.space_group_name_H-M   'P 1'
#
loop_
_entity.id
_entity.type
_entity.pdbx_description
1 polymer ?
#
loop_
_entity_poly.entity_id
_entity_poly.type
_entity_poly.pdbx_seq_one_letter_code
_entity_poly.pdbx_strand_id
1 'polypeptide(L)'
;MARLVGKSDGFTIVEVAVTLVVIGIFMAVILSMQAQVSQISVMNAQHNKASLLAYNNMRRYANDSAPSWFKCNTASSNTRYEVTRTIGSVDGLPGVVSQQVYASAPYGCKNGTISLGMPIKVESIVEYGLPSSGVGSGKKVVHATYVAF
;
A
#
# COMPACT_ATOMS: atom_id res chain seq x y z
N MET A 1 9.07 5.43 -77.39
CA MET A 1 9.13 4.78 -76.06
C MET A 1 9.50 5.84 -75.04
N ALA A 2 8.50 6.41 -74.36
CA ALA A 2 8.72 7.44 -73.36
C ALA A 2 9.27 6.79 -72.09
N ARG A 3 10.52 7.08 -71.75
CA ARG A 3 11.09 6.72 -70.44
C ARG A 3 10.51 7.67 -69.40
N LEU A 4 9.44 7.23 -68.74
CA LEU A 4 9.07 7.73 -67.41
C LEU A 4 10.13 7.20 -66.44
N VAL A 5 11.29 7.86 -66.39
CA VAL A 5 12.16 7.78 -65.21
C VAL A 5 11.40 8.53 -64.13
N GLY A 6 10.58 7.81 -63.37
CA GLY A 6 9.97 8.32 -62.15
C GLY A 6 11.10 8.88 -61.30
N LYS A 7 11.04 10.19 -61.05
CA LYS A 7 11.98 10.84 -60.16
C LYS A 7 11.75 10.24 -58.77
N SER A 8 12.64 9.35 -58.35
CA SER A 8 12.70 8.90 -56.97
C SER A 8 13.09 10.12 -56.15
N ASP A 9 12.09 10.84 -55.62
CA ASP A 9 12.31 11.90 -54.64
C ASP A 9 12.94 11.22 -53.41
N GLY A 10 14.27 11.26 -53.36
CA GLY A 10 15.06 10.75 -52.25
C GLY A 10 14.84 11.61 -51.01
N PHE A 11 15.06 11.01 -49.84
CA PHE A 11 14.96 11.72 -48.56
C PHE A 11 15.94 12.89 -48.52
N THR A 12 15.46 14.09 -48.20
CA THR A 12 16.36 15.24 -48.03
C THR A 12 17.16 15.12 -46.73
N ILE A 13 18.40 15.60 -46.71
CA ILE A 13 19.27 15.57 -45.51
C ILE A 13 18.58 16.20 -44.29
N VAL A 14 17.80 17.27 -44.51
CA VAL A 14 17.03 17.94 -43.46
C VAL A 14 15.98 17.01 -42.86
N GLU A 15 15.28 16.26 -43.69
CA GLU A 15 14.26 15.32 -43.26
C GLU A 15 14.88 14.16 -42.47
N VAL A 16 16.07 13.66 -42.88
CA VAL A 16 16.83 12.66 -42.10
C VAL A 16 17.23 13.22 -40.74
N ALA A 17 17.71 14.47 -40.69
CA ALA A 17 18.13 15.08 -39.44
C ALA A 17 16.94 15.27 -38.47
N VAL A 18 15.81 15.76 -38.97
CA VAL A 18 14.60 15.96 -38.15
C VAL A 18 14.05 14.62 -37.65
N THR A 19 13.98 13.61 -38.53
CA THR A 19 13.50 12.27 -38.12
C THR A 19 14.39 11.64 -37.06
N LEU A 20 15.71 11.77 -37.15
CA LEU A 20 16.63 11.28 -36.12
C LEU A 20 16.47 12.00 -34.78
N VAL A 21 16.26 13.32 -34.79
CA VAL A 21 15.99 14.09 -33.57
C VAL A 21 14.69 13.65 -32.92
N VAL A 22 13.63 13.50 -33.71
CA VAL A 22 12.32 13.05 -33.23
C VAL A 22 12.41 11.64 -32.63
N ILE A 23 13.05 10.69 -33.33
CA ILE A 23 13.28 9.33 -32.83
C ILE A 23 14.08 9.34 -31.53
N GLY A 24 15.11 10.19 -31.44
CA GLY A 24 15.94 10.32 -30.23
C GLY A 24 15.13 10.77 -29.01
N ILE A 25 14.24 11.75 -29.19
CA ILE A 25 13.35 12.22 -28.12
C ILE A 25 12.38 11.11 -27.71
N PHE A 26 11.74 10.45 -28.68
CA PHE A 26 10.81 9.34 -28.38
C PHE A 26 11.51 8.19 -27.64
N MET A 27 12.71 7.80 -28.06
CA MET A 27 13.53 6.80 -27.37
C MET A 27 13.78 7.18 -25.90
N ALA A 28 14.23 8.42 -25.64
CA ALA A 28 14.51 8.88 -24.29
C ALA A 28 13.26 8.84 -23.40
N VAL A 29 12.13 9.29 -23.92
CA VAL A 29 10.85 9.26 -23.19
C VAL A 29 10.42 7.82 -22.92
N ILE A 30 10.45 6.93 -23.91
CA ILE A 30 10.05 5.53 -23.75
C ILE A 30 10.92 4.83 -22.70
N LEU A 31 12.24 5.03 -22.74
CA LEU A 31 13.15 4.43 -21.76
C LEU A 31 12.88 4.95 -20.34
N SER A 32 12.63 6.25 -20.18
CA SER A 32 12.28 6.81 -18.87
C SER A 32 10.96 6.25 -18.34
N MET A 33 9.96 6.06 -19.21
CA MET A 33 8.68 5.48 -18.85
C MET A 33 8.81 4.00 -18.44
N GLN A 34 9.63 3.20 -19.15
CA GLN A 34 9.88 1.81 -18.78
C GLN A 34 10.54 1.66 -17.41
N ALA A 35 11.50 2.53 -17.09
CA ALA A 35 12.16 2.55 -15.78
C ALA A 35 11.17 2.85 -14.65
N GLN A 36 10.30 3.86 -14.84
CA GLN A 36 9.27 4.23 -13.87
C GLN A 36 8.24 3.11 -13.66
N VAL A 37 7.75 2.49 -14.74
CA VAL A 37 6.76 1.39 -14.66
C VAL A 37 7.30 0.21 -13.85
N SER A 38 8.58 -0.14 -14.04
CA SER A 38 9.22 -1.23 -13.31
C SER A 38 9.26 -0.96 -11.79
N GLN A 39 9.60 0.26 -11.39
CA GLN A 39 9.60 0.65 -9.98
C GLN A 39 8.19 0.67 -9.38
N ILE A 40 7.19 1.17 -10.12
CA ILE A 40 5.79 1.20 -9.67
C ILE A 40 5.27 -0.22 -9.45
N SER A 41 5.59 -1.15 -10.34
CA SER A 41 5.15 -2.55 -10.24
C SER A 41 5.63 -3.21 -8.95
N VAL A 42 6.92 -3.08 -8.62
CA VAL A 42 7.50 -3.63 -7.38
C VAL A 42 6.86 -2.97 -6.16
N MET A 43 6.72 -1.64 -6.16
CA MET A 43 6.10 -0.92 -5.05
C MET A 43 4.64 -1.34 -4.84
N ASN A 44 3.89 -1.58 -5.91
CA ASN A 44 2.49 -1.99 -5.82
C ASN A 44 2.36 -3.44 -5.32
N ALA A 45 3.25 -4.34 -5.77
CA ALA A 45 3.31 -5.70 -5.25
C ALA A 45 3.59 -5.72 -3.74
N GLN A 46 4.56 -4.92 -3.27
CA GLN A 46 4.86 -4.76 -1.85
C GLN A 46 3.67 -4.17 -1.09
N HIS A 47 3.04 -3.12 -1.61
CA HIS A 47 1.88 -2.50 -0.98
C HIS A 47 0.69 -3.47 -0.86
N ASN A 48 0.40 -4.25 -1.91
CA ASN A 48 -0.66 -5.27 -1.89
C ASN A 48 -0.37 -6.38 -0.87
N LYS A 49 0.88 -6.82 -0.75
CA LYS A 49 1.29 -7.80 0.27
C LYS A 49 1.13 -7.24 1.69
N ALA A 50 1.60 -6.03 1.95
CA ALA A 50 1.41 -5.37 3.24
C ALA A 50 -0.07 -5.12 3.57
N SER A 51 -0.86 -4.75 2.56
CA SER A 51 -2.31 -4.56 2.67
C SER A 51 -3.03 -5.86 3.02
N LEU A 52 -2.69 -6.96 2.36
CA LEU A 52 -3.23 -8.29 2.69
C LEU A 52 -2.85 -8.72 4.11
N LEU A 53 -1.61 -8.46 4.53
CA LEU A 53 -1.15 -8.77 5.88
C LEU A 53 -1.93 -7.97 6.94
N ALA A 54 -2.10 -6.66 6.71
CA ALA A 54 -2.91 -5.81 7.58
C ALA A 54 -4.38 -6.25 7.63
N TYR A 55 -4.97 -6.59 6.47
CA TYR A 55 -6.33 -7.09 6.38
C TYR A 55 -6.51 -8.41 7.14
N ASN A 56 -5.60 -9.37 6.97
CA ASN A 56 -5.65 -10.66 7.66
C ASN A 56 -5.51 -10.49 9.17
N ASN A 57 -4.58 -9.64 9.63
CA ASN A 57 -4.44 -9.33 11.05
C ASN A 57 -5.71 -8.71 11.63
N MET A 58 -6.32 -7.74 10.93
CA MET A 58 -7.61 -7.17 11.33
C MET A 58 -8.71 -8.24 11.40
N ARG A 59 -8.83 -9.08 10.36
CA ARG A 59 -9.86 -10.13 10.26
C ARG A 59 -9.78 -11.15 11.39
N ARG A 60 -8.58 -11.47 11.88
CA ARG A 60 -8.37 -12.40 13.02
C ARG A 60 -9.02 -11.89 14.31
N TYR A 61 -9.05 -10.57 14.51
CA TYR A 61 -9.65 -9.95 15.69
C TYR A 61 -11.10 -9.48 15.44
N ALA A 62 -11.52 -9.37 14.19
CA ALA A 62 -12.87 -8.96 13.79
C ALA A 62 -13.75 -10.15 13.36
N ASN A 63 -13.77 -11.23 14.15
CA ASN A 63 -14.37 -12.51 13.79
C ASN A 63 -15.76 -12.77 14.41
N ASP A 64 -16.57 -11.72 14.63
CA ASP A 64 -17.94 -11.76 15.21
C ASP A 64 -18.07 -12.46 16.58
N SER A 65 -16.97 -12.91 17.18
CA SER A 65 -16.92 -13.54 18.50
C SER A 65 -16.54 -12.51 19.56
N ALA A 66 -17.28 -12.48 20.67
CA ALA A 66 -17.03 -11.54 21.75
C ALA A 66 -15.55 -11.60 22.21
N PRO A 67 -14.82 -10.46 22.20
CA PRO A 67 -13.38 -10.46 22.34
C PRO A 67 -12.98 -10.58 23.82
N SER A 68 -12.28 -11.65 24.18
CA SER A 68 -11.63 -11.77 25.51
C SER A 68 -10.42 -10.85 25.67
N TRP A 69 -9.86 -10.40 24.54
CA TRP A 69 -8.69 -9.53 24.45
C TRP A 69 -9.02 -8.04 24.58
N PHE A 70 -10.30 -7.64 24.49
CA PHE A 70 -10.73 -6.25 24.66
C PHE A 70 -11.53 -6.08 25.94
N LYS A 71 -10.93 -5.43 26.95
CA LYS A 71 -11.66 -5.05 28.15
C LYS A 71 -12.19 -3.64 28.00
N CYS A 72 -13.50 -3.49 28.11
CA CYS A 72 -14.19 -2.23 27.99
C CYS A 72 -14.00 -1.36 29.26
N ASN A 73 -12.76 -1.07 29.66
CA ASN A 73 -12.45 -0.38 30.93
C ASN A 73 -12.37 1.15 30.78
N THR A 74 -12.41 1.68 29.56
CA THR A 74 -12.24 3.10 29.31
C THR A 74 -13.60 3.77 29.14
N ALA A 75 -13.96 4.60 30.11
CA ALA A 75 -15.09 5.53 29.99
C ALA A 75 -14.84 6.59 28.89
N SER A 76 -13.58 6.77 28.47
CA SER A 76 -13.21 7.68 27.39
C SER A 76 -13.42 7.05 26.01
N SER A 77 -14.16 7.77 25.16
CA SER A 77 -14.20 7.56 23.72
C SER A 77 -12.78 7.70 23.14
N ASN A 78 -12.41 6.80 22.22
CA ASN A 78 -11.17 6.83 21.42
C ASN A 78 -9.84 6.41 22.08
N THR A 79 -9.83 5.80 23.27
CA THR A 79 -8.57 5.20 23.76
C THR A 79 -8.19 4.01 22.87
N ARG A 80 -7.00 4.07 22.27
CA ARG A 80 -6.41 2.96 21.51
C ARG A 80 -5.75 1.98 22.46
N TYR A 81 -6.24 0.74 22.45
CA TYR A 81 -5.65 -0.39 23.15
C TYR A 81 -4.82 -1.22 22.16
N GLU A 82 -3.54 -1.45 22.47
CA GLU A 82 -2.68 -2.33 21.68
C GLU A 82 -3.04 -3.78 21.95
N VAL A 83 -3.63 -4.45 20.96
CA VAL A 83 -4.02 -5.86 21.04
C VAL A 83 -2.82 -6.76 20.78
N THR A 84 -2.04 -6.43 19.76
CA THR A 84 -0.82 -7.15 19.44
C THR A 84 0.17 -6.25 18.72
N ARG A 85 1.45 -6.55 18.90
CA ARG A 85 2.55 -5.99 18.12
C ARG A 85 3.53 -7.09 17.81
N THR A 86 3.94 -7.15 16.55
CA THR A 86 4.93 -8.10 16.04
C THR A 86 5.89 -7.36 15.14
N ILE A 87 7.18 -7.52 15.38
CA ILE A 87 8.24 -6.92 14.58
C ILE A 87 9.07 -8.06 14.01
N GLY A 88 9.26 -8.08 12.70
CA GLY A 88 10.03 -9.13 12.04
C GLY A 88 10.21 -8.89 10.56
N SER A 89 10.92 -9.79 9.88
CA SER A 89 11.00 -9.77 8.42
C SER A 89 9.84 -10.58 7.83
N VAL A 90 9.29 -10.11 6.71
CA VAL A 90 8.24 -10.79 5.97
C VAL A 90 8.70 -10.95 4.54
N ASP A 91 8.61 -12.16 4.01
CA ASP A 91 9.03 -12.46 2.64
C ASP A 91 8.30 -11.57 1.62
N GLY A 92 9.05 -11.02 0.66
CA GLY A 92 8.54 -10.09 -0.34
C GLY A 92 8.31 -8.65 0.12
N LEU A 93 8.60 -8.30 1.39
CA LEU A 93 8.60 -6.92 1.88
C LEU A 93 10.04 -6.46 2.19
N PRO A 94 10.39 -5.20 1.85
CA PRO A 94 11.72 -4.68 2.13
C PRO A 94 11.89 -4.40 3.62
N GLY A 95 13.10 -4.67 4.14
CA GLY A 95 13.50 -4.31 5.51
C GLY A 95 12.71 -5.05 6.60
N VAL A 96 12.64 -4.43 7.77
CA VAL A 96 11.83 -4.93 8.89
C VAL A 96 10.39 -4.46 8.72
N VAL A 97 9.45 -5.30 9.14
CA VAL A 97 8.02 -5.07 9.13
C VAL A 97 7.50 -5.02 10.57
N SER A 98 6.83 -3.92 10.92
CA SER A 98 6.15 -3.72 12.19
C SER A 98 4.65 -3.87 11.96
N GLN A 99 4.06 -4.86 12.59
CA GLN A 99 2.63 -5.18 12.53
C GLN A 99 2.02 -4.86 13.89
N GLN A 100 1.01 -4.01 13.92
CA GLN A 100 0.33 -3.61 15.14
C GLN A 100 -1.16 -3.71 14.92
N VAL A 101 -1.89 -4.23 15.91
CA VAL A 101 -3.35 -4.19 15.92
C VAL A 101 -3.79 -3.41 17.14
N TYR A 102 -4.61 -2.40 16.90
CA TYR A 102 -5.24 -1.59 17.91
C TYR A 102 -6.73 -1.86 17.93
N ALA A 103 -7.32 -1.71 19.11
CA ALA A 103 -8.77 -1.69 19.27
C ALA A 103 -9.18 -0.46 20.08
N SER A 104 -10.34 0.09 19.77
CA SER A 104 -10.87 1.26 20.46
C SER A 104 -12.39 1.23 20.49
N ALA A 105 -12.96 1.75 21.57
CA ALA A 105 -14.41 1.98 21.68
C ALA A 105 -14.69 3.45 21.31
N PRO A 106 -15.10 3.77 20.06
CA PRO A 106 -15.35 5.14 19.62
C PRO A 106 -16.46 5.82 20.42
N TYR A 107 -17.47 5.05 20.85
CA TYR A 107 -18.60 5.55 21.66
C TYR A 107 -18.39 5.36 23.17
N GLY A 108 -17.19 4.92 23.57
CA GLY A 108 -16.90 4.53 24.95
C GLY A 108 -17.59 3.24 25.37
N CYS A 109 -17.37 2.87 26.62
CA CYS A 109 -17.91 1.68 27.24
C CYS A 109 -18.93 2.07 28.30
N LYS A 110 -20.22 1.78 28.09
CA LYS A 110 -21.24 2.02 29.12
C LYS A 110 -21.19 0.86 30.13
N ASN A 111 -20.94 1.16 31.41
CA ASN A 111 -20.85 0.18 32.50
C ASN A 111 -19.87 -0.99 32.30
N GLY A 112 -18.78 -0.79 31.56
CA GLY A 112 -17.77 -1.83 31.36
C GLY A 112 -18.18 -2.94 30.38
N THR A 113 -19.34 -2.81 29.75
CA THR A 113 -19.89 -3.80 28.82
C THR A 113 -19.93 -3.27 27.40
N ILE A 114 -19.59 -4.15 26.47
CA ILE A 114 -19.88 -4.01 25.04
C ILE A 114 -21.38 -4.30 24.90
N SER A 115 -22.15 -3.42 24.26
CA SER A 115 -23.60 -3.58 24.07
C SER A 115 -23.94 -3.42 22.59
N LEU A 116 -25.04 -4.03 22.17
CA LEU A 116 -25.65 -3.77 20.87
C LEU A 116 -25.78 -2.25 20.65
N GLY A 117 -25.22 -1.77 19.53
CA GLY A 117 -25.15 -0.35 19.17
C GLY A 117 -23.85 0.38 19.52
N MET A 118 -22.92 -0.25 20.24
CA MET A 118 -21.60 0.30 20.57
C MET A 118 -20.48 -0.56 19.95
N PRO A 119 -20.19 -0.39 18.64
CA PRO A 119 -19.18 -1.21 17.98
C PRO A 119 -17.76 -0.87 18.45
N ILE A 120 -16.89 -1.88 18.47
CA ILE A 120 -15.45 -1.74 18.68
C ILE A 120 -14.79 -1.52 17.33
N LYS A 121 -13.94 -0.50 17.24
CA LYS A 121 -13.09 -0.23 16.08
C LYS A 121 -11.79 -1.01 16.23
N VAL A 122 -11.53 -1.94 15.31
CA VAL A 122 -10.27 -2.68 15.22
C VAL A 122 -9.46 -2.12 14.06
N GLU A 123 -8.25 -1.64 14.33
CA GLU A 123 -7.33 -1.06 13.35
C GLU A 123 -6.06 -1.93 13.28
N SER A 124 -5.74 -2.50 12.12
CA SER A 124 -4.44 -3.12 11.86
C SER A 124 -3.55 -2.16 11.08
N ILE A 125 -2.36 -1.93 11.60
CA ILE A 125 -1.33 -1.09 11.02
C ILE A 125 -0.14 -1.96 10.66
N VAL A 126 0.29 -1.93 9.41
CA VAL A 126 1.50 -2.60 8.94
C VAL A 126 2.44 -1.56 8.34
N GLU A 127 3.62 -1.44 8.94
CA GLU A 127 4.69 -0.58 8.48
C GLU A 127 5.84 -1.45 7.96
N TYR A 128 6.33 -1.16 6.75
CA TYR A 128 7.37 -1.93 6.07
C TYR A 128 8.43 -1.02 5.46
N GLY A 129 9.61 -1.57 5.14
CA GLY A 129 10.77 -0.77 4.76
C GLY A 129 11.45 -0.09 5.95
N LEU A 130 11.23 -0.62 7.17
CA LEU A 130 11.82 -0.05 8.37
C LEU A 130 13.30 -0.46 8.50
N PRO A 131 14.13 0.38 9.14
CA PRO A 131 15.47 -0.01 9.56
C PRO A 131 15.43 -1.16 10.56
N SER A 132 16.57 -1.81 10.81
CA SER A 132 16.69 -3.00 11.67
C SER A 132 16.14 -2.83 13.09
N SER A 133 16.00 -1.59 13.57
CA SER A 133 15.37 -1.23 14.84
C SER A 133 13.85 -1.40 14.87
N GLY A 134 13.19 -1.58 13.72
CA GLY A 134 11.73 -1.68 13.61
C GLY A 134 10.99 -0.37 13.90
N VAL A 135 11.70 0.76 13.99
CA VAL A 135 11.16 2.10 14.23
C VAL A 135 11.88 3.08 13.32
N GLY A 136 11.13 3.81 12.48
CA GLY A 136 11.70 4.75 11.54
C GLY A 136 10.73 5.16 10.44
N SER A 137 11.26 5.73 9.35
CA SER A 137 10.47 6.15 8.20
C SER A 137 10.25 4.98 7.24
N GLY A 138 9.19 4.21 7.48
CA GLY A 138 8.71 3.14 6.59
C GLY A 138 7.44 3.54 5.85
N LYS A 139 7.01 2.71 4.89
CA LYS A 139 5.69 2.83 4.28
C LYS A 139 4.65 2.18 5.18
N LYS A 140 3.51 2.86 5.39
CA LYS A 140 2.45 2.45 6.30
C LYS A 140 1.18 2.07 5.54
N VAL A 141 0.56 0.96 5.93
CA VAL A 141 -0.77 0.54 5.47
C VAL A 141 -1.67 0.35 6.68
N VAL A 142 -2.89 0.86 6.61
CA VAL A 142 -3.86 0.78 7.70
C VAL A 142 -5.16 0.19 7.17
N HIS A 143 -5.65 -0.84 7.84
CA HIS A 143 -7.00 -1.38 7.66
C HIS A 143 -7.77 -1.24 8.95
N ALA A 144 -9.02 -0.82 8.86
CA ALA A 144 -9.87 -0.66 10.03
C ALA A 144 -11.26 -1.22 9.74
N THR A 145 -11.85 -1.84 10.75
CA THR A 145 -13.24 -2.29 10.70
C THR A 145 -13.92 -2.05 12.03
N TYR A 146 -15.25 -2.07 12.00
CA TYR A 146 -16.09 -2.00 13.19
C TYR A 146 -16.73 -3.36 13.41
N VAL A 147 -16.67 -3.85 14.63
CA VAL A 147 -17.33 -5.09 15.05
C VAL A 147 -18.32 -4.79 16.16
N ALA A 148 -19.52 -5.34 16.04
CA ALA A 148 -20.55 -5.28 17.06
C ALA A 148 -20.77 -6.70 17.58
N PHE A 149 -20.91 -6.83 18.89
CA PHE A 149 -21.17 -8.09 19.58
C PHE A 149 -22.49 -7.97 20.35
#